data_AF-A0A517U6T8-F1
#
_entry.id   AF-A0A517U6T8-F1
#
_cell.length_a   1.000
_cell.length_b   1.000
_cell.length_c   1.000
_cell.angle_alpha   90.00
_cell.angle_beta   90.00
_cell.angle_gamma   90.00
#
_symmetry.space_group_name_H-M   'P 1'
#
loop_
_entity.id
_entity.type
_entity.pdbx_description
1 polymer ?
#
loop_
_entity_poly.entity_id
_entity_poly.type
_entity_poly.pdbx_seq_one_letter_code
_entity_poly.pdbx_strand_id
1 'polypeptide(L)'
;MSAVDLRLIIVLGLCSLVATPSRGQSVRTVVITGQPTPHGGAGEQFGYVQYTGGMNATGHVAFAATLSTYEGTPLTGNGIWSEGSGDLALVAQAGDQAVGAPEGVRFGGAFSFPVFLPRISSGGQSAFIGYLHGAGVNSANDSGVWIENAGSLRVVAREGEAATEGLRFGSPEFFVFNDLLVNNSGDVSFIADLTDSDANATIRESVWTARSGSLALIARDGARAPGTSKLFGNRPGGGNVTFSRISLNAAGETAFIGRLTGNGDGSGIWIADSASTQLIAQEGAPAPGAPAGVKFGPFAELSLNDGGQVAFIALLSGGVAATNDSGIWTSRQGSSSLVVRERDAAPAFTEGVNFAGFSSLALNSRGEVAFTGLLRGGGVNSTSDSGLWKASGGVLALIAQEGHIAPDTGGSAHFTAFGFTSEIVLNSIGRLAFLATLGGNGVNSFNNRGIWAEDMSGQLRLIVREGDVLQVGPGDFRTVSGLNFQGNGGIGDSRPIGFNDRGQVAFFAGFTDGSSGFFVSDSVAVPESPTAVLAALMCLAPSAVGRRWGSVSCRNVS
;
A
#
# COMPACT_ATOMS: atom_id res chain seq x y z
N MET A 1 1.65 66.08 -38.67
CA MET A 1 3.11 66.08 -38.94
C MET A 1 3.79 66.77 -37.78
N SER A 2 4.80 66.11 -37.19
CA SER A 2 5.86 66.68 -36.32
C SER A 2 5.42 67.22 -34.95
N ALA A 3 6.03 66.92 -33.80
CA ALA A 3 7.14 66.05 -33.40
C ALA A 3 6.95 65.74 -31.91
N VAL A 4 7.31 64.53 -31.48
CA VAL A 4 7.30 64.09 -30.08
C VAL A 4 8.69 64.37 -29.51
N ASP A 5 8.73 65.11 -28.41
CA ASP A 5 9.96 65.45 -27.69
C ASP A 5 10.18 64.46 -26.54
N LEU A 6 11.32 63.77 -26.57
CA LEU A 6 11.77 62.76 -25.61
C LEU A 6 12.19 63.42 -24.29
N ARG A 7 11.69 62.92 -23.15
CA ARG A 7 12.42 63.02 -21.88
C ARG A 7 12.59 61.63 -21.27
N LEU A 8 13.84 61.19 -21.30
CA LEU A 8 14.40 59.96 -20.75
C LEU A 8 14.42 60.05 -19.22
N ILE A 9 13.69 59.18 -18.52
CA ILE A 9 13.87 58.94 -17.08
C ILE A 9 14.54 57.58 -16.94
N ILE A 10 15.82 57.59 -16.56
CA ILE A 10 16.58 56.40 -16.20
C ILE A 10 16.20 56.05 -14.76
N VAL A 11 15.45 54.95 -14.56
CA VAL A 11 15.33 54.30 -13.25
C VAL A 11 16.22 53.07 -13.26
N LEU A 12 17.37 53.18 -12.59
CA LEU A 12 18.26 52.07 -12.27
C LEU A 12 17.52 51.13 -11.30
N GLY A 13 16.98 50.03 -11.82
CA GLY A 13 16.50 48.91 -11.02
C GLY A 13 17.69 48.09 -10.53
N LEU A 14 18.04 48.20 -9.25
CA LEU A 14 18.86 47.20 -8.59
C LEU A 14 18.10 45.87 -8.60
N CYS A 15 18.52 44.93 -9.46
CA CYS A 15 18.20 43.52 -9.30
C CYS A 15 18.93 43.00 -8.05
N SER A 16 18.28 43.08 -6.90
CA SER A 16 18.62 42.22 -5.78
C SER A 16 18.34 40.78 -6.23
N LEU A 17 19.38 39.96 -6.32
CA LEU A 17 19.25 38.51 -6.32
C LEU A 17 18.50 38.14 -5.04
N VAL A 18 17.18 38.01 -5.13
CA VAL A 18 16.44 37.20 -4.17
C VAL A 18 16.84 35.79 -4.51
N ALA A 19 17.73 35.21 -3.69
CA ALA A 19 17.91 33.78 -3.67
C ALA A 19 16.51 33.18 -3.51
N THR A 20 16.01 32.51 -4.54
CA THR A 20 14.84 31.66 -4.38
C THR A 20 15.18 30.70 -3.24
N PRO A 21 14.36 30.61 -2.19
CA PRO A 21 14.57 29.56 -1.20
C PRO A 21 14.66 28.25 -1.96
N SER A 22 15.66 27.43 -1.62
CA SER A 22 15.66 26.01 -2.00
C SER A 22 14.24 25.52 -1.74
N ARG A 23 13.65 24.83 -2.72
CA ARG A 23 12.33 24.23 -2.57
C ARG A 23 12.45 23.28 -1.38
N GLY A 24 12.09 23.74 -0.18
CA GLY A 24 12.15 22.93 1.02
C GLY A 24 11.31 21.70 0.71
N GLN A 25 11.89 20.52 0.88
CA GLN A 25 11.14 19.27 0.77
C GLN A 25 9.90 19.43 1.65
N SER A 26 8.71 19.44 1.03
CA SER A 26 7.43 19.53 1.76
C SER A 26 7.18 18.16 2.37
N VAL A 27 7.89 17.86 3.45
CA VAL A 27 7.86 16.57 4.14
C VAL A 27 7.41 16.81 5.56
N ARG A 28 6.32 16.14 5.96
CA ARG A 28 5.87 16.09 7.35
C ARG A 28 6.48 14.88 8.04
N THR A 29 6.94 15.07 9.27
CA THR A 29 7.35 13.99 10.16
C THR A 29 6.10 13.41 10.83
N VAL A 30 5.85 12.12 10.64
CA VAL A 30 4.80 11.38 11.36
C VAL A 30 5.32 10.98 12.75
N VAL A 31 6.50 10.35 12.76
CA VAL A 31 7.17 9.88 13.96
C VAL A 31 8.67 9.81 13.69
N ILE A 32 9.48 10.07 14.70
CA ILE A 32 10.92 9.78 14.70
C ILE A 32 11.34 9.19 16.04
N THR A 33 12.29 8.26 16.03
CA THR A 33 12.90 7.72 17.26
C THR A 33 13.48 8.85 18.11
N GLY A 34 13.25 8.79 19.42
CA GLY A 34 13.59 9.83 20.39
C GLY A 34 12.53 10.93 20.55
N GLN A 35 11.47 10.93 19.73
CA GLN A 35 10.35 11.84 19.92
C GLN A 35 9.50 11.41 21.12
N PRO A 36 9.01 12.36 21.95
CA PRO A 36 8.01 12.06 22.98
C PRO A 36 6.74 11.45 22.38
N THR A 37 6.13 10.50 23.07
CA THR A 37 4.85 9.95 22.61
C THR A 37 3.70 10.95 22.85
N PRO A 38 2.68 11.00 21.96
CA PRO A 38 1.61 11.99 22.05
C PRO A 38 0.91 12.08 23.41
N HIS A 39 0.75 10.99 24.16
CA HIS A 39 0.05 10.96 25.46
C HIS A 39 0.74 10.06 26.52
N GLY A 40 2.03 9.73 26.37
CA GLY A 40 2.74 8.89 27.34
C GLY A 40 2.94 9.56 28.70
N GLY A 41 3.27 8.75 29.71
CA GLY A 41 3.66 9.27 31.01
C GLY A 41 4.87 10.19 30.88
N ALA A 42 5.05 11.15 31.80
CA ALA A 42 6.23 12.00 31.83
C ALA A 42 7.49 11.13 31.88
N GLY A 43 8.24 11.00 30.77
CA GLY A 43 9.44 10.16 30.71
C GLY A 43 9.61 9.28 29.47
N GLU A 44 8.58 9.13 28.63
CA GLU A 44 8.55 8.12 27.55
C GLU A 44 8.74 8.73 26.14
N GLN A 45 9.53 8.05 25.32
CA GLN A 45 9.79 8.39 23.92
C GLN A 45 9.73 7.15 23.02
N PHE A 46 9.65 7.36 21.71
CA PHE A 46 9.75 6.28 20.72
C PHE A 46 11.18 5.72 20.70
N GLY A 47 11.35 4.43 20.94
CA GLY A 47 12.65 3.75 20.92
C GLY A 47 13.04 3.33 19.50
N TYR A 48 12.34 2.33 18.96
CA TYR A 48 12.53 1.80 17.62
C TYR A 48 11.19 1.82 16.87
N VAL A 49 11.17 2.41 15.68
CA VAL A 49 10.00 2.43 14.79
C VAL A 49 10.18 1.32 13.75
N GLN A 50 9.19 0.44 13.62
CA GLN A 50 9.23 -0.62 12.61
C GLN A 50 9.23 0.01 11.22
N TYR A 51 10.13 -0.45 10.33
CA TYR A 51 10.32 0.13 8.99
C TYR A 51 9.17 -0.19 8.01
N THR A 52 8.17 -0.94 8.47
CA THR A 52 6.98 -1.34 7.74
C THR A 52 5.75 -0.79 8.44
N GLY A 53 4.96 -0.01 7.71
CA GLY A 53 3.80 0.72 8.22
C GLY A 53 3.07 1.35 7.05
N GLY A 54 1.74 1.26 7.06
CA GLY A 54 0.92 1.65 5.92
C GLY A 54 0.44 3.08 6.04
N MET A 55 0.36 3.78 4.90
CA MET A 55 -0.42 5.00 4.77
C MET A 55 -1.78 4.66 4.13
N ASN A 56 -2.80 5.45 4.43
CA ASN A 56 -4.10 5.37 3.79
C ASN A 56 -4.28 6.45 2.69
N ALA A 57 -5.44 6.49 2.01
CA ALA A 57 -5.65 7.47 0.94
C ALA A 57 -5.73 8.93 1.43
N THR A 58 -5.87 9.19 2.73
CA THR A 58 -5.88 10.54 3.31
C THR A 58 -4.51 11.00 3.80
N GLY A 59 -3.49 10.16 3.69
CA GLY A 59 -2.15 10.48 4.13
C GLY A 59 -1.84 10.05 5.56
N HIS A 60 -2.80 9.45 6.28
CA HIS A 60 -2.61 8.99 7.66
C HIS A 60 -1.83 7.68 7.69
N VAL A 61 -0.92 7.55 8.66
CA VAL A 61 -0.02 6.40 8.80
C VAL A 61 -0.36 5.59 10.06
N ALA A 62 -0.25 4.27 9.96
CA ALA A 62 -0.23 3.37 11.11
C ALA A 62 1.06 2.54 11.13
N PHE A 63 1.63 2.37 12.33
CA PHE A 63 2.91 1.70 12.53
C PHE A 63 3.00 1.03 13.91
N ALA A 64 3.98 0.14 14.05
CA ALA A 64 4.36 -0.41 15.34
C ALA A 64 5.68 0.22 15.81
N ALA A 65 5.81 0.50 17.11
CA ALA A 65 7.03 1.04 17.68
C ALA A 65 7.28 0.50 19.09
N THR A 66 8.55 0.39 19.46
CA THR A 66 8.97 0.17 20.84
C THR A 66 9.04 1.50 21.59
N LEU A 67 8.92 1.45 22.92
CA LEU A 67 9.06 2.62 23.78
C LEU A 67 10.39 2.58 24.55
N SER A 68 10.92 3.74 24.89
CA SER A 68 12.10 3.88 25.75
C SER A 68 11.95 5.07 26.70
N THR A 69 12.75 5.10 27.77
CA THR A 69 12.90 6.31 28.59
C THR A 69 13.69 7.37 27.82
N TYR A 70 13.65 8.63 28.24
CA TYR A 70 14.51 9.69 27.66
C TYR A 70 16.02 9.39 27.73
N GLU A 71 16.44 8.53 28.66
CA GLU A 71 17.83 8.05 28.75
C GLU A 71 18.13 6.90 27.78
N GLY A 72 17.15 6.50 26.96
CA GLY A 72 17.28 5.43 25.96
C GLY A 72 17.10 4.03 26.52
N THR A 73 16.64 3.86 27.77
CA THR A 73 16.38 2.54 28.34
C THR A 73 15.13 1.94 27.72
N PRO A 74 15.18 0.76 27.07
CA PRO A 74 13.99 0.14 26.48
C PRO A 74 12.92 -0.14 27.53
N LEU A 75 11.68 0.23 27.23
CA LEU A 75 10.50 -0.14 28.01
C LEU A 75 9.90 -1.41 27.41
N THR A 76 9.19 -2.17 28.24
CA THR A 76 8.54 -3.42 27.83
C THR A 76 7.29 -3.20 26.95
N GLY A 77 6.86 -1.95 26.77
CA GLY A 77 5.69 -1.58 25.97
C GLY A 77 6.03 -1.39 24.50
N ASN A 78 5.71 -2.37 23.66
CA ASN A 78 5.54 -2.12 22.23
C ASN A 78 4.12 -1.61 21.98
N GLY A 79 3.95 -0.64 21.11
CA GLY A 79 2.66 -0.03 20.79
C GLY A 79 2.34 -0.09 19.31
N ILE A 80 1.05 -0.27 19.02
CA ILE A 80 0.45 0.04 17.72
C ILE A 80 -0.04 1.48 17.77
N TRP A 81 0.39 2.27 16.78
CA TRP A 81 0.07 3.69 16.66
C TRP A 81 -0.60 3.97 15.33
N SER A 82 -1.51 4.94 15.31
CA SER A 82 -2.27 5.29 14.11
C SER A 82 -2.68 6.76 14.13
N GLU A 83 -2.60 7.41 12.96
CA GLU A 83 -3.22 8.71 12.69
C GLU A 83 -4.70 8.57 12.27
N GLY A 84 -5.28 7.36 12.34
CA GLY A 84 -6.65 7.07 11.88
C GLY A 84 -7.74 7.96 12.50
N SER A 85 -7.55 8.39 13.75
CA SER A 85 -8.43 9.32 14.47
C SER A 85 -8.22 10.81 14.14
N GLY A 86 -7.28 11.14 13.24
CA GLY A 86 -6.92 12.51 12.87
C GLY A 86 -5.52 12.90 13.36
N ASP A 87 -5.28 12.76 14.66
CA ASP A 87 -3.95 12.91 15.27
C ASP A 87 -3.34 11.53 15.57
N LEU A 88 -2.01 11.47 15.68
CA LEU A 88 -1.29 10.27 16.06
C LEU A 88 -1.70 9.82 17.48
N ALA A 89 -2.30 8.63 17.57
CA ALA A 89 -2.80 8.07 18.81
C ALA A 89 -2.33 6.61 19.01
N LEU A 90 -2.28 6.20 20.28
CA LEU A 90 -2.04 4.82 20.68
C LEU A 90 -3.31 4.00 20.44
N VAL A 91 -3.18 2.90 19.69
CA VAL A 91 -4.27 1.96 19.39
C VAL A 91 -4.27 0.79 20.38
N ALA A 92 -3.09 0.22 20.63
CA ALA A 92 -2.91 -0.89 21.56
C ALA A 92 -1.46 -0.91 22.08
N GLN A 93 -1.27 -1.25 23.35
CA GLN A 93 0.05 -1.34 23.96
C GLN A 93 0.26 -2.68 24.67
N ALA A 94 1.48 -3.20 24.58
CA ALA A 94 1.86 -4.43 25.27
C ALA A 94 1.77 -4.23 26.77
N GLY A 95 1.15 -5.20 27.45
CA GLY A 95 0.83 -5.12 28.86
C GLY A 95 -0.59 -4.63 29.14
N ASP A 96 -1.29 -3.98 28.20
CA ASP A 96 -2.69 -3.60 28.41
C ASP A 96 -3.63 -4.81 28.30
N GLN A 97 -4.78 -4.73 28.99
CA GLN A 97 -5.84 -5.74 28.87
C GLN A 97 -6.25 -5.88 27.40
N ALA A 98 -6.18 -7.10 26.87
CA ALA A 98 -6.60 -7.36 25.51
C ALA A 98 -8.13 -7.28 25.43
N VAL A 99 -8.65 -6.38 24.60
CA VAL A 99 -10.10 -6.18 24.45
C VAL A 99 -10.74 -7.44 23.88
N GLY A 100 -11.82 -7.90 24.51
CA GLY A 100 -12.53 -9.13 24.15
C GLY A 100 -11.92 -10.40 24.76
N ALA A 101 -10.73 -10.33 25.37
CA ALA A 101 -10.15 -11.45 26.09
C ALA A 101 -10.62 -11.50 27.56
N PRO A 102 -10.51 -12.66 28.24
CA PRO A 102 -10.79 -12.78 29.67
C PRO A 102 -10.00 -11.78 30.52
N GLU A 103 -10.54 -11.43 31.68
CA GLU A 103 -9.87 -10.53 32.63
C GLU A 103 -8.47 -11.03 32.99
N GLY A 104 -7.48 -10.13 32.91
CA GLY A 104 -6.07 -10.42 33.18
C GLY A 104 -5.28 -10.94 31.96
N VAL A 105 -5.94 -11.24 30.85
CA VAL A 105 -5.28 -11.51 29.56
C VAL A 105 -4.87 -10.21 28.90
N ARG A 106 -3.59 -10.06 28.58
CA ARG A 106 -2.98 -8.82 28.13
C ARG A 106 -2.31 -8.97 26.78
N PHE A 107 -2.17 -7.88 26.03
CA PHE A 107 -1.37 -7.85 24.81
C PHE A 107 0.09 -8.16 25.11
N GLY A 108 0.68 -9.11 24.39
CA GLY A 108 2.08 -9.48 24.48
C GLY A 108 3.02 -8.46 23.82
N GLY A 109 4.31 -8.50 24.18
CA GLY A 109 5.34 -7.60 23.67
C GLY A 109 5.72 -7.79 22.19
N ALA A 110 5.04 -8.64 21.44
CA ALA A 110 5.48 -9.11 20.13
C ALA A 110 4.79 -8.42 18.93
N PHE A 111 4.42 -7.14 19.06
CA PHE A 111 3.97 -6.30 17.93
C PHE A 111 5.06 -6.05 16.86
N SER A 112 6.28 -6.55 17.09
CA SER A 112 7.49 -6.27 16.31
C SER A 112 7.83 -7.35 15.25
N PHE A 113 7.05 -8.42 15.10
CA PHE A 113 7.27 -9.32 13.96
C PHE A 113 6.55 -8.81 12.70
N PRO A 114 7.17 -8.95 11.50
CA PRO A 114 6.62 -8.42 10.24
C PRO A 114 5.21 -8.87 9.87
N VAL A 115 4.71 -9.99 10.43
CA VAL A 115 3.35 -10.49 10.19
C VAL A 115 2.27 -9.76 11.01
N PHE A 116 2.63 -9.01 12.06
CA PHE A 116 1.70 -8.35 12.99
C PHE A 116 1.47 -6.85 12.72
N LEU A 117 1.97 -6.34 11.60
CA LEU A 117 1.96 -4.91 11.34
C LEU A 117 0.54 -4.38 11.16
N PRO A 118 0.23 -3.20 11.70
CA PRO A 118 -1.09 -2.62 11.55
C PRO A 118 -1.38 -2.29 10.09
N ARG A 119 -2.65 -2.38 9.72
CA ARG A 119 -3.22 -1.88 8.48
C ARG A 119 -4.11 -0.71 8.82
N ILE A 120 -4.15 0.29 7.94
CA ILE A 120 -5.03 1.45 8.08
C ILE A 120 -5.85 1.62 6.81
N SER A 121 -7.16 1.77 6.97
CA SER A 121 -8.07 2.10 5.87
C SER A 121 -8.09 3.61 5.61
N SER A 122 -8.62 4.04 4.47
CA SER A 122 -8.86 5.46 4.19
C SER A 122 -9.98 6.07 5.02
N GLY A 123 -10.81 5.24 5.66
CA GLY A 123 -11.76 5.65 6.68
C GLY A 123 -11.12 5.88 8.06
N GLY A 124 -9.83 5.57 8.22
CA GLY A 124 -9.10 5.71 9.48
C GLY A 124 -9.20 4.47 10.39
N GLN A 125 -9.80 3.38 9.94
CA GLN A 125 -9.85 2.15 10.73
C GLN A 125 -8.49 1.47 10.75
N SER A 126 -8.05 1.02 11.93
CA SER A 126 -6.76 0.35 12.11
C SER A 126 -6.96 -1.11 12.49
N ALA A 127 -6.46 -2.06 11.70
CA ALA A 127 -6.52 -3.49 12.03
C ALA A 127 -5.12 -4.06 12.30
N PHE A 128 -4.97 -4.94 13.27
CA PHE A 128 -3.70 -5.56 13.60
C PHE A 128 -3.88 -6.98 14.12
N ILE A 129 -2.81 -7.78 14.01
CA ILE A 129 -2.71 -9.08 14.67
C ILE A 129 -1.87 -8.87 15.93
N GLY A 130 -2.24 -9.48 17.03
CA GLY A 130 -1.56 -9.32 18.32
C GLY A 130 -1.37 -10.64 19.05
N TYR A 131 -0.29 -10.73 19.82
CA TYR A 131 -0.10 -11.82 20.78
C TYR A 131 -0.74 -11.49 22.12
N LEU A 132 -1.02 -12.53 22.88
CA LEU A 132 -1.66 -12.52 24.19
C LEU A 132 -0.75 -13.21 25.20
N HIS A 133 -0.83 -12.78 26.45
CA HIS A 133 -0.24 -13.46 27.59
C HIS A 133 -1.13 -13.27 28.82
N GLY A 134 -0.93 -14.09 29.84
CA GLY A 134 -1.71 -14.03 31.08
C GLY A 134 -2.24 -15.40 31.49
N ALA A 135 -3.10 -15.41 32.50
CA ALA A 135 -3.67 -16.64 33.02
C ALA A 135 -4.52 -17.35 31.94
N GLY A 136 -4.27 -18.65 31.75
CA GLY A 136 -4.99 -19.46 30.76
C GLY A 136 -4.59 -19.24 29.30
N VAL A 137 -3.59 -18.39 29.04
CA VAL A 137 -3.01 -18.23 27.69
C VAL A 137 -1.87 -19.24 27.49
N ASN A 138 -1.90 -19.96 26.37
CA ASN A 138 -0.88 -20.90 25.94
C ASN A 138 -0.75 -20.85 24.40
N SER A 139 0.15 -21.65 23.84
CA SER A 139 0.45 -21.66 22.40
C SER A 139 -0.70 -22.10 21.48
N ALA A 140 -1.89 -22.40 22.03
CA ALA A 140 -3.08 -22.76 21.26
C ALA A 140 -4.17 -21.67 21.34
N ASN A 141 -3.90 -20.53 21.98
CA ASN A 141 -4.83 -19.42 22.13
C ASN A 141 -4.15 -18.06 22.39
N ASP A 142 -2.88 -17.93 21.98
CA ASP A 142 -2.04 -16.78 22.29
C ASP A 142 -2.06 -15.69 21.21
N SER A 143 -2.89 -15.81 20.17
CA SER A 143 -3.00 -14.78 19.14
C SER A 143 -4.44 -14.37 18.81
N GLY A 144 -4.59 -13.22 18.15
CA GLY A 144 -5.87 -12.74 17.66
C GLY A 144 -5.75 -11.62 16.63
N VAL A 145 -6.89 -11.25 16.06
CA VAL A 145 -7.08 -10.15 15.13
C VAL A 145 -7.97 -9.10 15.79
N TRP A 146 -7.54 -7.84 15.77
CA TRP A 146 -8.30 -6.71 16.28
C TRP A 146 -8.49 -5.64 15.21
N ILE A 147 -9.54 -4.85 15.39
CA ILE A 147 -9.79 -3.64 14.63
C ILE A 147 -10.21 -2.50 15.56
N GLU A 148 -9.60 -1.35 15.34
CA GLU A 148 -9.94 -0.07 15.94
C GLU A 148 -10.72 0.78 14.92
N ASN A 149 -11.77 1.42 15.39
CA ASN A 149 -12.57 2.37 14.61
C ASN A 149 -13.05 3.49 15.54
N ALA A 150 -12.61 4.72 15.27
CA ALA A 150 -13.00 5.93 15.99
C ALA A 150 -12.83 5.84 17.53
N GLY A 151 -11.69 5.30 17.97
CA GLY A 151 -11.33 5.08 19.37
C GLY A 151 -11.91 3.81 19.99
N SER A 152 -12.72 3.04 19.26
CA SER A 152 -13.28 1.78 19.74
C SER A 152 -12.50 0.60 19.19
N LEU A 153 -11.76 -0.08 20.07
CA LEU A 153 -11.08 -1.34 19.76
C LEU A 153 -12.03 -2.53 19.97
N ARG A 154 -12.03 -3.48 19.04
CA ARG A 154 -12.77 -4.76 19.18
C ARG A 154 -11.95 -5.93 18.63
N VAL A 155 -12.18 -7.11 19.21
CA VAL A 155 -11.66 -8.38 18.67
C VAL A 155 -12.49 -8.79 17.44
N VAL A 156 -11.82 -9.33 16.42
CA VAL A 156 -12.41 -9.87 15.18
C VAL A 156 -12.40 -11.39 15.20
N ALA A 157 -11.26 -11.97 15.55
CA ALA A 157 -11.06 -13.41 15.68
C ALA A 157 -9.97 -13.67 16.71
N ARG A 158 -10.04 -14.81 17.39
CA ARG A 158 -9.03 -15.21 18.37
C ARG A 158 -8.69 -16.68 18.21
N GLU A 159 -7.41 -16.98 18.36
CA GLU A 159 -6.92 -18.35 18.38
C GLU A 159 -7.53 -19.15 19.54
N GLY A 160 -7.79 -20.42 19.29
CA GLY A 160 -8.46 -21.35 20.20
C GLY A 160 -9.99 -21.22 20.20
N GLU A 161 -10.54 -20.14 19.65
CA GLU A 161 -12.00 -19.97 19.54
C GLU A 161 -12.58 -20.79 18.39
N ALA A 162 -13.85 -21.17 18.53
CA ALA A 162 -14.57 -21.90 17.49
C ALA A 162 -14.71 -21.05 16.23
N ALA A 163 -14.32 -21.60 15.09
CA ALA A 163 -14.36 -20.93 13.80
C ALA A 163 -15.60 -21.38 12.99
N THR A 164 -15.68 -22.67 12.66
CA THR A 164 -16.82 -23.28 11.95
C THR A 164 -16.78 -24.81 12.10
N GLU A 165 -17.91 -25.52 11.90
CA GLU A 165 -17.94 -27.00 11.73
C GLU A 165 -17.09 -27.82 12.72
N GLY A 166 -17.03 -27.42 14.00
CA GLY A 166 -16.22 -28.09 15.02
C GLY A 166 -14.71 -27.82 14.95
N LEU A 167 -14.27 -27.00 13.98
CA LEU A 167 -12.93 -26.45 13.85
C LEU A 167 -12.76 -25.20 14.71
N ARG A 168 -11.52 -24.98 15.13
CA ARG A 168 -11.09 -23.78 15.87
C ARG A 168 -10.01 -23.06 15.07
N PHE A 169 -9.87 -21.75 15.31
CA PHE A 169 -8.66 -21.05 14.89
C PHE A 169 -7.48 -21.63 15.66
N GLY A 170 -6.46 -22.09 14.96
CA GLY A 170 -5.33 -22.75 15.60
C GLY A 170 -4.38 -23.35 14.59
N SER A 171 -3.13 -23.52 15.02
CA SER A 171 -2.10 -24.21 14.26
C SER A 171 -1.23 -25.02 15.24
N PRO A 172 -0.79 -26.24 14.89
CA PRO A 172 0.31 -26.91 15.58
C PRO A 172 1.67 -26.31 15.19
N GLU A 173 1.72 -25.46 14.15
CA GLU A 173 2.87 -24.64 13.75
C GLU A 173 2.77 -23.22 14.33
N PHE A 174 3.77 -22.38 14.07
CA PHE A 174 3.75 -20.96 14.47
C PHE A 174 2.91 -20.13 13.47
N PHE A 175 2.20 -19.11 13.97
CA PHE A 175 1.40 -18.11 13.22
C PHE A 175 0.04 -18.58 12.68
N VAL A 176 -1.03 -18.34 13.45
CA VAL A 176 -2.40 -18.71 13.07
C VAL A 176 -3.03 -17.74 12.08
N PHE A 177 -2.74 -16.45 12.19
CA PHE A 177 -3.34 -15.41 11.34
C PHE A 177 -2.27 -14.77 10.46
N ASN A 178 -2.60 -14.54 9.19
CA ASN A 178 -1.71 -13.85 8.24
C ASN A 178 -2.50 -13.07 7.18
N ASP A 179 -1.79 -12.30 6.35
CA ASP A 179 -2.35 -11.48 5.26
C ASP A 179 -3.55 -10.58 5.67
N LEU A 180 -3.46 -9.92 6.83
CA LEU A 180 -4.52 -9.03 7.30
C LEU A 180 -4.74 -7.84 6.35
N LEU A 181 -6.01 -7.55 6.04
CA LEU A 181 -6.49 -6.43 5.23
C LEU A 181 -7.69 -5.76 5.90
N VAL A 182 -7.82 -4.43 5.73
CA VAL A 182 -8.97 -3.65 6.21
C VAL A 182 -9.40 -2.62 5.16
N ASN A 183 -10.70 -2.53 4.87
CA ASN A 183 -11.25 -1.54 3.95
C ASN A 183 -11.94 -0.37 4.69
N ASN A 184 -12.42 0.63 3.93
CA ASN A 184 -13.06 1.84 4.48
C ASN A 184 -14.41 1.59 5.17
N SER A 185 -15.03 0.44 4.89
CA SER A 185 -16.25 -0.01 5.55
C SER A 185 -15.97 -0.67 6.90
N GLY A 186 -14.69 -0.85 7.26
CA GLY A 186 -14.27 -1.59 8.44
C GLY A 186 -14.41 -3.10 8.28
N ASP A 187 -14.53 -3.60 7.04
CA ASP A 187 -14.44 -5.03 6.77
C ASP A 187 -13.00 -5.47 6.92
N VAL A 188 -12.80 -6.65 7.50
CA VAL A 188 -11.47 -7.21 7.77
C VAL A 188 -11.35 -8.56 7.07
N SER A 189 -10.40 -8.71 6.16
CA SER A 189 -10.09 -10.01 5.54
C SER A 189 -8.72 -10.50 6.00
N PHE A 190 -8.60 -11.82 6.18
CA PHE A 190 -7.35 -12.45 6.60
C PHE A 190 -7.35 -13.92 6.20
N ILE A 191 -6.15 -14.50 6.16
CA ILE A 191 -5.95 -15.94 6.10
C ILE A 191 -5.78 -16.46 7.53
N ALA A 192 -6.35 -17.62 7.82
CA ALA A 192 -6.16 -18.30 9.09
C ALA A 192 -5.95 -19.81 8.96
N ASP A 193 -5.15 -20.36 9.86
CA ASP A 193 -5.08 -21.80 10.09
C ASP A 193 -6.21 -22.26 11.00
N LEU A 194 -6.80 -23.41 10.64
CA LEU A 194 -7.81 -24.09 11.42
C LEU A 194 -7.30 -25.46 11.86
N THR A 195 -7.61 -25.83 13.10
CA THR A 195 -7.37 -27.16 13.66
C THR A 195 -8.69 -27.82 14.07
N ASP A 196 -8.72 -29.15 13.99
CA ASP A 196 -9.73 -29.93 14.68
C ASP A 196 -9.44 -29.98 16.20
N SER A 197 -10.41 -30.41 16.99
CA SER A 197 -10.28 -30.47 18.45
C SER A 197 -9.35 -31.58 18.97
N ASP A 198 -8.80 -32.41 18.09
CA ASP A 198 -8.04 -33.60 18.47
C ASP A 198 -6.54 -33.33 18.42
N ALA A 199 -5.78 -33.99 19.30
CA ALA A 199 -4.34 -33.78 19.48
C ALA A 199 -3.44 -34.16 18.27
N ASN A 200 -4.05 -34.49 17.12
CA ASN A 200 -3.39 -34.90 15.88
C ASN A 200 -3.88 -34.03 14.70
N ALA A 201 -4.04 -32.72 14.97
CA ALA A 201 -4.81 -31.81 14.14
C ALA A 201 -4.28 -31.68 12.72
N THR A 202 -5.16 -31.89 11.75
CA THR A 202 -4.88 -31.54 10.35
C THR A 202 -5.04 -30.03 10.21
N ILE A 203 -3.96 -29.31 9.87
CA ILE A 203 -4.04 -27.88 9.55
C ILE A 203 -4.88 -27.71 8.29
N ARG A 204 -5.86 -26.81 8.36
CA ARG A 204 -6.64 -26.37 7.22
C ARG A 204 -6.54 -24.87 7.11
N GLU A 205 -5.76 -24.39 6.15
CA GLU A 205 -5.75 -22.96 5.84
C GLU A 205 -7.13 -22.53 5.34
N SER A 206 -7.48 -21.26 5.57
CA SER A 206 -8.79 -20.71 5.27
C SER A 206 -8.74 -19.20 5.05
N VAL A 207 -9.66 -18.69 4.24
CA VAL A 207 -9.85 -17.26 3.98
C VAL A 207 -11.11 -16.80 4.68
N TRP A 208 -11.03 -15.70 5.42
CA TRP A 208 -12.14 -15.15 6.19
C TRP A 208 -12.36 -13.68 5.87
N THR A 209 -13.61 -13.24 6.01
CA THR A 209 -13.95 -11.82 5.99
C THR A 209 -14.96 -11.51 7.09
N ALA A 210 -14.60 -10.58 7.97
CA ALA A 210 -15.52 -9.97 8.91
C ALA A 210 -16.18 -8.75 8.28
N ARG A 211 -17.52 -8.76 8.18
CA ARG A 211 -18.32 -7.66 7.63
C ARG A 211 -19.32 -7.19 8.66
N SER A 212 -19.34 -5.88 8.95
CA SER A 212 -20.24 -5.32 9.98
C SER A 212 -20.20 -6.08 11.33
N GLY A 213 -19.01 -6.57 11.71
CA GLY A 213 -18.80 -7.33 12.95
C GLY A 213 -19.16 -8.83 12.88
N SER A 214 -19.71 -9.32 11.77
CA SER A 214 -19.98 -10.74 11.57
C SER A 214 -18.86 -11.41 10.77
N LEU A 215 -18.27 -12.46 11.33
CA LEU A 215 -17.18 -13.22 10.70
C LEU A 215 -17.74 -14.32 9.77
N ALA A 216 -17.28 -14.34 8.51
CA ALA A 216 -17.72 -15.31 7.51
C ALA A 216 -16.52 -16.05 6.88
N LEU A 217 -16.66 -17.39 6.76
CA LEU A 217 -15.71 -18.24 6.04
C LEU A 217 -15.93 -18.10 4.53
N ILE A 218 -14.87 -17.79 3.78
CA ILE A 218 -14.90 -17.60 2.33
C ILE A 218 -14.41 -18.85 1.59
N ALA A 219 -13.30 -19.42 2.04
CA ALA A 219 -12.69 -20.61 1.45
C ALA A 219 -11.90 -21.38 2.52
N ARG A 220 -11.81 -22.70 2.36
CA ARG A 220 -11.17 -23.60 3.34
C ARG A 220 -10.49 -24.76 2.62
N ASP A 221 -9.34 -25.18 3.11
CA ASP A 221 -8.69 -26.42 2.66
C ASP A 221 -9.60 -27.64 2.83
N GLY A 222 -9.71 -28.44 1.77
CA GLY A 222 -10.56 -29.61 1.65
C GLY A 222 -12.03 -29.28 1.36
N ALA A 223 -12.42 -28.01 1.29
CA ALA A 223 -13.74 -27.62 0.84
C ALA A 223 -13.83 -27.63 -0.69
N ARG A 224 -15.05 -27.72 -1.23
CA ARG A 224 -15.29 -27.64 -2.67
C ARG A 224 -14.83 -26.27 -3.20
N ALA A 225 -14.04 -26.26 -4.26
CA ALA A 225 -13.64 -25.04 -4.93
C ALA A 225 -14.74 -24.58 -5.91
N PRO A 226 -15.44 -23.46 -5.64
CA PRO A 226 -16.59 -23.01 -6.43
C PRO A 226 -16.22 -22.78 -7.89
N GLY A 227 -17.16 -23.08 -8.80
CA GLY A 227 -16.91 -23.02 -10.25
C GLY A 227 -16.07 -24.18 -10.80
N THR A 228 -15.62 -25.12 -9.96
CA THR A 228 -14.84 -26.29 -10.39
C THR A 228 -15.46 -27.62 -9.91
N SER A 229 -14.91 -28.73 -10.40
CA SER A 229 -15.16 -30.08 -9.87
C SER A 229 -14.12 -30.52 -8.82
N LYS A 230 -13.20 -29.63 -8.42
CA LYS A 230 -12.07 -29.92 -7.53
C LYS A 230 -12.34 -29.41 -6.10
N LEU A 231 -11.47 -29.80 -5.17
CA LEU A 231 -11.41 -29.24 -3.83
C LEU A 231 -10.25 -28.24 -3.75
N PHE A 232 -10.35 -27.29 -2.82
CA PHE A 232 -9.17 -26.56 -2.36
C PHE A 232 -8.26 -27.51 -1.60
N GLY A 233 -6.96 -27.32 -1.75
CA GLY A 233 -5.97 -28.01 -0.92
C GLY A 233 -4.62 -28.15 -1.62
N ASN A 234 -3.63 -28.52 -0.83
CA ASN A 234 -2.28 -28.73 -1.34
C ASN A 234 -1.99 -30.20 -1.68
N ARG A 235 -0.91 -30.44 -2.44
CA ARG A 235 -0.37 -31.78 -2.68
C ARG A 235 0.25 -32.33 -1.38
N PRO A 236 0.04 -33.62 -1.05
CA PRO A 236 0.76 -34.27 0.03
C PRO A 236 2.29 -34.09 -0.15
N GLY A 237 2.96 -33.50 0.85
CA GLY A 237 4.42 -33.29 0.87
C GLY A 237 4.92 -31.98 0.25
N GLY A 238 4.04 -31.05 -0.16
CA GLY A 238 4.40 -29.79 -0.82
C GLY A 238 4.05 -28.52 -0.06
N GLY A 239 4.54 -28.31 1.17
CA GLY A 239 4.24 -27.11 1.97
C GLY A 239 2.77 -26.98 2.41
N ASN A 240 2.46 -26.02 3.29
CA ASN A 240 1.13 -25.88 3.91
C ASN A 240 0.27 -24.74 3.28
N VAL A 241 0.69 -24.15 2.17
CA VAL A 241 0.01 -22.97 1.59
C VAL A 241 -1.03 -23.37 0.53
N THR A 242 -2.30 -23.26 0.87
CA THR A 242 -3.45 -23.49 -0.02
C THR A 242 -4.00 -22.19 -0.61
N PHE A 243 -3.97 -21.10 0.15
CA PHE A 243 -4.45 -19.78 -0.24
C PHE A 243 -3.30 -18.77 -0.22
N SER A 244 -3.33 -17.81 -1.14
CA SER A 244 -2.31 -16.78 -1.19
C SER A 244 -2.82 -15.54 -1.92
N ARG A 245 -2.05 -14.45 -1.79
CA ARG A 245 -2.27 -13.20 -2.54
C ARG A 245 -3.67 -12.62 -2.32
N ILE A 246 -4.18 -12.63 -1.09
CA ILE A 246 -5.50 -12.06 -0.85
C ILE A 246 -5.51 -10.55 -1.10
N SER A 247 -6.67 -10.04 -1.45
CA SER A 247 -6.95 -8.61 -1.65
C SER A 247 -8.41 -8.32 -1.28
N LEU A 248 -8.68 -7.11 -0.80
CA LEU A 248 -10.00 -6.69 -0.32
C LEU A 248 -10.31 -5.31 -0.90
N ASN A 249 -11.49 -5.12 -1.48
CA ASN A 249 -11.91 -3.81 -1.97
C ASN A 249 -12.92 -3.10 -1.07
N ALA A 250 -13.25 -1.85 -1.41
CA ALA A 250 -14.18 -1.02 -0.64
C ALA A 250 -15.61 -1.61 -0.55
N ALA A 251 -16.01 -2.46 -1.50
CA ALA A 251 -17.29 -3.16 -1.50
C ALA A 251 -17.30 -4.41 -0.60
N GLY A 252 -16.16 -4.75 0.00
CA GLY A 252 -16.01 -5.95 0.82
C GLY A 252 -15.85 -7.22 -0.01
N GLU A 253 -15.48 -7.11 -1.29
CA GLU A 253 -15.13 -8.24 -2.14
C GLU A 253 -13.68 -8.66 -1.87
N THR A 254 -13.46 -9.96 -1.71
CA THR A 254 -12.16 -10.55 -1.40
C THR A 254 -11.68 -11.39 -2.58
N ALA A 255 -10.60 -10.99 -3.23
CA ALA A 255 -9.95 -11.77 -4.27
C ALA A 255 -8.78 -12.59 -3.69
N PHE A 256 -8.58 -13.81 -4.20
CA PHE A 256 -7.52 -14.71 -3.70
C PHE A 256 -7.10 -15.75 -4.74
N ILE A 257 -5.86 -16.24 -4.63
CA ILE A 257 -5.40 -17.46 -5.32
C ILE A 257 -5.62 -18.66 -4.41
N GLY A 258 -6.19 -19.74 -4.95
CA GLY A 258 -6.37 -21.01 -4.26
C GLY A 258 -5.78 -22.20 -5.03
N ARG A 259 -5.06 -23.09 -4.34
CA ARG A 259 -4.57 -24.36 -4.90
C ARG A 259 -5.71 -25.39 -4.96
N LEU A 260 -5.68 -26.20 -6.01
CA LEU A 260 -6.68 -27.24 -6.29
C LEU A 260 -6.06 -28.63 -6.22
N THR A 261 -6.77 -29.59 -5.64
CA THR A 261 -6.34 -31.00 -5.56
C THR A 261 -6.97 -31.89 -6.64
N GLY A 262 -6.26 -32.95 -7.03
CA GLY A 262 -6.65 -33.98 -8.01
C GLY A 262 -5.84 -33.91 -9.33
N ASN A 263 -5.82 -35.01 -10.10
CA ASN A 263 -5.02 -35.16 -11.34
C ASN A 263 -4.95 -33.88 -12.20
N GLY A 264 -3.71 -33.44 -12.51
CA GLY A 264 -3.45 -32.13 -13.12
C GLY A 264 -3.65 -30.97 -12.13
N ASP A 265 -3.14 -31.12 -10.90
CA ASP A 265 -3.24 -30.09 -9.85
C ASP A 265 -2.65 -28.77 -10.33
N GLY A 266 -3.35 -27.70 -9.99
CA GLY A 266 -3.04 -26.33 -10.40
C GLY A 266 -3.73 -25.36 -9.45
N SER A 267 -3.84 -24.10 -9.86
CA SER A 267 -4.45 -23.03 -9.08
C SER A 267 -5.64 -22.39 -9.78
N GLY A 268 -6.41 -21.60 -9.05
CA GLY A 268 -7.38 -20.68 -9.61
C GLY A 268 -7.32 -19.32 -8.92
N ILE A 269 -7.99 -18.35 -9.50
CA ILE A 269 -8.27 -17.06 -8.90
C ILE A 269 -9.76 -16.97 -8.65
N TRP A 270 -10.15 -16.57 -7.45
CA TRP A 270 -11.53 -16.33 -7.08
C TRP A 270 -11.73 -14.90 -6.59
N ILE A 271 -12.95 -14.40 -6.72
CA ILE A 271 -13.46 -13.23 -6.01
C ILE A 271 -14.68 -13.66 -5.21
N ALA A 272 -14.79 -13.20 -3.97
CA ALA A 272 -15.91 -13.54 -3.09
C ALA A 272 -16.51 -12.30 -2.45
N ASP A 273 -17.84 -12.24 -2.41
CA ASP A 273 -18.61 -11.22 -1.70
C ASP A 273 -19.39 -11.86 -0.53
N SER A 274 -20.43 -11.18 -0.03
CA SER A 274 -21.28 -11.71 1.04
C SER A 274 -22.24 -12.83 0.58
N ALA A 275 -22.44 -13.01 -0.73
CA ALA A 275 -23.44 -13.89 -1.32
C ALA A 275 -22.83 -15.08 -2.07
N SER A 276 -21.65 -14.90 -2.67
CA SER A 276 -21.05 -15.91 -3.56
C SER A 276 -19.53 -15.83 -3.64
N THR A 277 -18.92 -16.97 -3.99
CA THR A 277 -17.51 -17.08 -4.36
C THR A 277 -17.45 -17.50 -5.83
N GLN A 278 -16.89 -16.65 -6.68
CA GLN A 278 -16.87 -16.80 -8.14
C GLN A 278 -15.46 -17.09 -8.65
N LEU A 279 -15.34 -18.06 -9.56
CA LEU A 279 -14.10 -18.39 -10.25
C LEU A 279 -13.83 -17.37 -11.36
N ILE A 280 -12.65 -16.77 -11.36
CA ILE A 280 -12.19 -15.77 -12.33
C ILE A 280 -11.31 -16.39 -13.41
N ALA A 281 -10.34 -17.20 -12.99
CA ALA A 281 -9.42 -17.88 -13.89
C ALA A 281 -8.98 -19.21 -13.26
N GLN A 282 -8.74 -20.22 -14.08
CA GLN A 282 -8.29 -21.53 -13.64
C GLN A 282 -7.11 -22.00 -14.48
N GLU A 283 -6.08 -22.50 -13.82
CA GLU A 283 -4.97 -23.18 -14.47
C GLU A 283 -5.48 -24.37 -15.31
N GLY A 284 -4.92 -24.51 -16.52
CA GLY A 284 -5.34 -25.48 -17.53
C GLY A 284 -6.55 -25.07 -18.37
N ALA A 285 -7.24 -23.98 -18.02
CA ALA A 285 -8.28 -23.40 -18.88
C ALA A 285 -7.64 -22.61 -20.05
N PRO A 286 -8.35 -22.44 -21.18
CA PRO A 286 -7.86 -21.60 -22.29
C PRO A 286 -7.51 -20.19 -21.81
N ALA A 287 -6.39 -19.63 -22.27
CA ALA A 287 -5.98 -18.27 -21.97
C ALA A 287 -6.55 -17.30 -23.02
N PRO A 288 -7.56 -16.46 -22.71
CA PRO A 288 -8.15 -15.55 -23.70
C PRO A 288 -7.13 -14.55 -24.25
N GLY A 289 -7.23 -14.27 -25.55
CA GLY A 289 -6.27 -13.42 -26.27
C GLY A 289 -4.97 -14.13 -26.68
N ALA A 290 -4.68 -15.33 -26.15
CA ALA A 290 -3.55 -16.14 -26.60
C ALA A 290 -3.90 -17.01 -27.83
N PRO A 291 -2.90 -17.51 -28.58
CA PRO A 291 -3.12 -18.46 -29.67
C PRO A 291 -3.90 -19.70 -29.23
N ALA A 292 -4.62 -20.32 -30.18
CA ALA A 292 -5.42 -21.51 -29.92
C ALA A 292 -4.57 -22.64 -29.31
N GLY A 293 -5.09 -23.27 -28.25
CA GLY A 293 -4.41 -24.35 -27.52
C GLY A 293 -3.55 -23.88 -26.34
N VAL A 294 -3.23 -22.59 -26.27
CA VAL A 294 -2.55 -21.99 -25.10
C VAL A 294 -3.51 -21.89 -23.92
N LYS A 295 -3.03 -22.27 -22.75
CA LYS A 295 -3.79 -22.36 -21.50
C LYS A 295 -3.11 -21.58 -20.40
N PHE A 296 -3.88 -21.16 -19.40
CA PHE A 296 -3.31 -20.66 -18.16
C PHE A 296 -2.45 -21.74 -17.50
N GLY A 297 -1.28 -21.34 -17.01
CA GLY A 297 -0.43 -22.06 -16.09
C GLY A 297 -0.60 -21.50 -14.67
N PRO A 298 0.43 -21.63 -13.81
CA PRO A 298 0.42 -21.06 -12.47
C PRO A 298 0.22 -19.54 -12.45
N PHE A 299 -0.52 -19.04 -11.45
CA PHE A 299 -0.70 -17.60 -11.20
C PHE A 299 0.36 -17.11 -10.20
N ALA A 300 0.94 -15.92 -10.45
CA ALA A 300 2.04 -15.39 -9.65
C ALA A 300 1.64 -14.17 -8.79
N GLU A 301 0.84 -13.27 -9.36
CA GLU A 301 0.42 -12.01 -8.74
C GLU A 301 -1.05 -11.72 -9.06
N LEU A 302 -1.73 -11.02 -8.14
CA LEU A 302 -3.07 -10.48 -8.37
C LEU A 302 -3.24 -9.12 -7.68
N SER A 303 -4.06 -8.26 -8.29
CA SER A 303 -4.55 -7.01 -7.71
C SER A 303 -6.04 -6.85 -8.03
N LEU A 304 -6.80 -6.25 -7.10
CA LEU A 304 -8.24 -6.04 -7.17
C LEU A 304 -8.52 -4.54 -7.05
N ASN A 305 -9.45 -4.00 -7.83
CA ASN A 305 -9.92 -2.63 -7.64
C ASN A 305 -11.35 -2.57 -7.07
N ASP A 306 -11.77 -1.36 -6.68
CA ASP A 306 -13.11 -1.08 -6.14
C ASP A 306 -14.26 -1.32 -7.14
N GLY A 307 -13.95 -1.52 -8.42
CA GLY A 307 -14.93 -1.87 -9.45
C GLY A 307 -15.15 -3.38 -9.63
N GLY A 308 -14.53 -4.22 -8.79
CA GLY A 308 -14.55 -5.68 -8.86
C GLY A 308 -13.73 -6.25 -10.01
N GLN A 309 -12.80 -5.46 -10.58
CA GLN A 309 -11.89 -5.92 -11.62
C GLN A 309 -10.63 -6.49 -10.99
N VAL A 310 -10.18 -7.63 -11.50
CA VAL A 310 -8.97 -8.33 -11.07
C VAL A 310 -7.92 -8.25 -12.17
N ALA A 311 -6.72 -7.77 -11.87
CA ALA A 311 -5.55 -7.93 -12.72
C ALA A 311 -4.69 -9.06 -12.17
N PHE A 312 -4.09 -9.88 -13.05
CA PHE A 312 -3.21 -10.96 -12.62
C PHE A 312 -2.11 -11.28 -13.63
N ILE A 313 -0.99 -11.78 -13.11
CA ILE A 313 0.09 -12.38 -13.90
C ILE A 313 -0.14 -13.90 -13.92
N ALA A 314 -0.18 -14.47 -15.11
CA ALA A 314 -0.23 -15.92 -15.28
C ALA A 314 0.95 -16.40 -16.13
N LEU A 315 1.53 -17.52 -15.71
CA LEU A 315 2.29 -18.36 -16.62
C LEU A 315 1.34 -19.04 -17.61
N LEU A 316 1.88 -19.60 -18.68
CA LEU A 316 1.15 -20.23 -19.76
C LEU A 316 1.65 -21.65 -20.00
N SER A 317 0.76 -22.49 -20.54
CA SER A 317 1.06 -23.85 -20.96
C SER A 317 0.40 -24.15 -22.31
N GLY A 318 0.73 -25.30 -22.91
CA GLY A 318 0.14 -25.73 -24.18
C GLY A 318 0.75 -25.03 -25.40
N GLY A 319 1.82 -25.60 -25.96
CA GLY A 319 2.45 -25.09 -27.19
C GLY A 319 3.25 -23.79 -27.01
N VAL A 320 3.63 -23.46 -25.78
CA VAL A 320 4.50 -22.32 -25.44
C VAL A 320 5.92 -22.80 -25.10
N ALA A 321 6.90 -21.92 -25.25
CA ALA A 321 8.28 -22.12 -24.82
C ALA A 321 8.59 -21.16 -23.65
N ALA A 322 9.69 -21.38 -22.93
CA ALA A 322 10.15 -20.55 -21.80
C ALA A 322 10.53 -19.09 -22.16
N THR A 323 10.14 -18.63 -23.34
CA THR A 323 10.40 -17.28 -23.88
C THR A 323 9.11 -16.63 -24.39
N ASN A 324 7.95 -17.26 -24.13
CA ASN A 324 6.62 -16.73 -24.41
C ASN A 324 5.56 -17.30 -23.47
N ASP A 325 5.95 -17.67 -22.25
CA ASP A 325 5.14 -18.43 -21.30
C ASP A 325 4.60 -17.59 -20.15
N SER A 326 4.62 -16.27 -20.25
CA SER A 326 3.94 -15.40 -19.27
C SER A 326 3.17 -14.24 -19.92
N GLY A 327 2.19 -13.70 -19.18
CA GLY A 327 1.41 -12.53 -19.58
C GLY A 327 0.65 -11.89 -18.42
N ILE A 328 0.01 -10.77 -18.72
CA ILE A 328 -0.85 -10.01 -17.81
C ILE A 328 -2.26 -9.99 -18.38
N TRP A 329 -3.25 -10.30 -17.54
CA TRP A 329 -4.66 -10.21 -17.87
C TRP A 329 -5.38 -9.30 -16.89
N THR A 330 -6.47 -8.70 -17.36
CA THR A 330 -7.52 -8.16 -16.48
C THR A 330 -8.78 -8.98 -16.65
N SER A 331 -9.58 -9.11 -15.60
CA SER A 331 -10.84 -9.81 -15.63
C SER A 331 -11.89 -9.04 -14.86
N ARG A 332 -13.10 -9.01 -15.42
CA ARG A 332 -14.28 -8.47 -14.75
C ARG A 332 -15.43 -9.43 -14.98
N GLN A 333 -16.10 -9.84 -13.91
CA GLN A 333 -17.23 -10.78 -13.97
C GLN A 333 -16.89 -12.09 -14.74
N GLY A 334 -15.67 -12.61 -14.54
CA GLY A 334 -15.20 -13.84 -15.19
C GLY A 334 -14.77 -13.71 -16.66
N SER A 335 -14.89 -12.51 -17.26
CA SER A 335 -14.40 -12.25 -18.61
C SER A 335 -12.98 -11.69 -18.59
N SER A 336 -11.99 -12.53 -18.91
CA SER A 336 -10.58 -12.16 -18.93
C SER A 336 -10.15 -11.60 -20.30
N SER A 337 -9.37 -10.53 -20.28
CA SER A 337 -8.79 -9.85 -21.45
C SER A 337 -7.28 -9.73 -21.29
N LEU A 338 -6.53 -10.09 -22.34
CA LEU A 338 -5.07 -9.98 -22.37
C LEU A 338 -4.66 -8.50 -22.42
N VAL A 339 -3.74 -8.10 -21.54
CA VAL A 339 -3.11 -6.77 -21.53
C VAL A 339 -1.82 -6.79 -22.33
N VAL A 340 -0.92 -7.73 -22.01
CA VAL A 340 0.36 -7.91 -22.68
C VAL A 340 0.87 -9.32 -22.42
N ARG A 341 1.63 -9.87 -23.38
CA ARG A 341 2.30 -11.17 -23.28
C ARG A 341 3.78 -11.03 -23.63
N GLU A 342 4.59 -11.94 -23.12
CA GLU A 342 5.94 -12.12 -23.65
C GLU A 342 5.95 -12.29 -25.18
N ARG A 343 7.01 -11.75 -25.79
CA ARG A 343 7.20 -11.55 -27.23
C ARG A 343 6.33 -10.48 -27.88
N ASP A 344 5.39 -9.87 -27.17
CA ASP A 344 4.77 -8.64 -27.66
C ASP A 344 5.83 -7.54 -27.75
N ALA A 345 5.73 -6.72 -28.80
CA ALA A 345 6.64 -5.61 -29.02
C ALA A 345 6.54 -4.60 -27.86
N ALA A 346 7.68 -4.10 -27.40
CA ALA A 346 7.74 -3.02 -26.44
C ALA A 346 7.65 -1.66 -27.17
N PRO A 347 6.52 -0.94 -27.13
CA PRO A 347 6.23 0.15 -28.09
C PRO A 347 7.11 1.41 -27.93
N ALA A 348 7.90 1.52 -26.87
CA ALA A 348 8.86 2.61 -26.66
C ALA A 348 10.24 2.37 -27.33
N PHE A 349 10.42 1.23 -28.00
CA PHE A 349 11.70 0.79 -28.56
C PHE A 349 11.63 0.62 -30.08
N THR A 350 12.78 0.71 -30.75
CA THR A 350 12.91 0.39 -32.17
C THR A 350 12.62 -1.10 -32.44
N GLU A 351 12.36 -1.44 -33.71
CA GLU A 351 11.97 -2.80 -34.11
C GLU A 351 12.91 -3.88 -33.54
N GLY A 352 12.31 -4.86 -32.85
CA GLY A 352 12.99 -6.06 -32.36
C GLY A 352 13.15 -6.16 -30.84
N VAL A 353 12.72 -5.18 -30.04
CA VAL A 353 12.64 -5.29 -28.58
C VAL A 353 11.24 -5.74 -28.15
N ASN A 354 11.21 -6.81 -27.34
CA ASN A 354 9.99 -7.44 -26.87
C ASN A 354 10.02 -7.67 -25.36
N PHE A 355 8.84 -7.88 -24.78
CA PHE A 355 8.71 -8.34 -23.40
C PHE A 355 9.19 -9.78 -23.22
N ALA A 356 9.82 -10.05 -22.07
CA ALA A 356 10.44 -11.32 -21.72
C ALA A 356 10.13 -11.78 -20.28
N GLY A 357 9.22 -11.09 -19.60
CA GLY A 357 8.77 -11.41 -18.25
C GLY A 357 8.07 -10.21 -17.61
N PHE A 358 7.27 -10.48 -16.57
CA PHE A 358 6.49 -9.47 -15.87
C PHE A 358 6.56 -9.67 -14.35
N SER A 359 6.52 -8.57 -13.61
CA SER A 359 6.45 -8.55 -12.14
C SER A 359 5.86 -7.23 -11.64
N SER A 360 5.63 -7.13 -10.33
CA SER A 360 5.22 -5.90 -9.64
C SER A 360 3.93 -5.30 -10.23
N LEU A 361 2.83 -6.05 -10.17
CA LEU A 361 1.54 -5.68 -10.75
C LEU A 361 0.74 -4.74 -9.84
N ALA A 362 0.24 -3.64 -10.40
CA ALA A 362 -0.74 -2.77 -9.75
C ALA A 362 -1.93 -2.47 -10.66
N LEU A 363 -3.13 -2.37 -10.09
CA LEU A 363 -4.38 -2.04 -10.78
C LEU A 363 -5.07 -0.88 -10.06
N ASN A 364 -5.50 0.16 -10.77
CA ASN A 364 -6.28 1.24 -10.17
C ASN A 364 -7.79 1.12 -10.45
N SER A 365 -8.57 2.00 -9.82
CA SER A 365 -10.04 2.05 -9.95
C SER A 365 -10.55 2.41 -11.35
N ARG A 366 -9.69 2.92 -12.25
CA ARG A 366 -10.03 3.14 -13.66
C ARG A 366 -9.73 1.94 -14.56
N GLY A 367 -9.16 0.88 -14.01
CA GLY A 367 -8.72 -0.29 -14.78
C GLY A 367 -7.37 -0.10 -15.48
N GLU A 368 -6.60 0.92 -15.10
CA GLU A 368 -5.22 1.10 -15.57
C GLU A 368 -4.31 0.12 -14.82
N VAL A 369 -3.38 -0.49 -15.55
CA VAL A 369 -2.47 -1.51 -15.02
C VAL A 369 -1.04 -0.99 -15.08
N ALA A 370 -0.31 -1.05 -13.97
CA ALA A 370 1.13 -0.80 -13.96
C ALA A 370 1.89 -2.09 -13.65
N PHE A 371 3.07 -2.25 -14.25
CA PHE A 371 3.90 -3.45 -14.09
C PHE A 371 5.35 -3.18 -14.45
N THR A 372 6.26 -3.97 -13.89
CA THR A 372 7.64 -4.08 -14.38
C THR A 372 7.70 -5.12 -15.48
N GLY A 373 8.31 -4.76 -16.62
CA GLY A 373 8.51 -5.64 -17.76
C GLY A 373 9.99 -5.89 -18.01
N LEU A 374 10.39 -7.16 -18.06
CA LEU A 374 11.70 -7.57 -18.57
C LEU A 374 11.71 -7.43 -20.10
N LEU A 375 12.80 -6.95 -20.67
CA LEU A 375 12.97 -6.64 -22.07
C LEU A 375 14.07 -7.53 -22.66
N ARG A 376 13.90 -7.96 -23.90
CA ARG A 376 14.92 -8.66 -24.69
C ARG A 376 14.83 -8.20 -26.14
N GLY A 377 15.94 -8.27 -26.87
CA GLY A 377 15.97 -7.93 -28.29
C GLY A 377 17.16 -7.05 -28.67
N GLY A 378 17.05 -6.41 -29.83
CA GLY A 378 18.12 -5.56 -30.36
C GLY A 378 18.50 -4.43 -29.40
N GLY A 379 19.78 -4.36 -29.02
CA GLY A 379 20.31 -3.28 -28.16
C GLY A 379 20.03 -3.41 -26.66
N VAL A 380 19.26 -4.41 -26.23
CA VAL A 380 19.01 -4.67 -24.80
C VAL A 380 20.13 -5.52 -24.21
N ASN A 381 20.62 -5.15 -23.03
CA ASN A 381 21.63 -5.89 -22.26
C ASN A 381 21.27 -5.87 -20.77
N SER A 382 22.09 -6.49 -19.92
CA SER A 382 21.82 -6.63 -18.48
C SER A 382 21.85 -5.32 -17.67
N THR A 383 21.98 -4.16 -18.31
CA THR A 383 21.88 -2.84 -17.68
C THR A 383 20.76 -2.00 -18.31
N SER A 384 19.90 -2.60 -19.14
CA SER A 384 18.80 -1.93 -19.85
C SER A 384 17.61 -2.86 -20.10
N ASP A 385 17.58 -4.02 -19.43
CA ASP A 385 16.62 -5.10 -19.67
C ASP A 385 15.38 -5.02 -18.78
N SER A 386 15.18 -3.96 -18.01
CA SER A 386 13.94 -3.75 -17.26
C SER A 386 13.34 -2.36 -17.48
N GLY A 387 12.01 -2.30 -17.47
CA GLY A 387 11.27 -1.04 -17.52
C GLY A 387 9.98 -1.10 -16.73
N LEU A 388 9.53 0.07 -16.27
CA LEU A 388 8.27 0.29 -15.60
C LEU A 388 7.24 0.80 -16.60
N TRP A 389 6.11 0.11 -16.70
CA TRP A 389 5.10 0.33 -17.73
C TRP A 389 3.74 0.62 -17.13
N LYS A 390 2.94 1.38 -17.87
CA LYS A 390 1.53 1.65 -17.57
C LYS A 390 0.66 1.35 -18.80
N ALA A 391 -0.34 0.51 -18.62
CA ALA A 391 -1.37 0.18 -19.61
C ALA A 391 -2.65 0.98 -19.30
N SER A 392 -3.10 1.79 -20.25
CA SER A 392 -4.34 2.56 -20.14
C SER A 392 -5.05 2.57 -21.49
N GLY A 393 -6.32 2.15 -21.53
CA GLY A 393 -7.11 2.09 -22.77
C GLY A 393 -6.50 1.22 -23.88
N GLY A 394 -5.73 0.18 -23.52
CA GLY A 394 -5.02 -0.69 -24.47
C GLY A 394 -3.69 -0.12 -24.99
N VAL A 395 -3.28 1.05 -24.53
CA VAL A 395 -1.98 1.67 -24.87
C VAL A 395 -0.98 1.40 -23.75
N LEU A 396 0.21 0.92 -24.11
CA LEU A 396 1.34 0.75 -23.19
C LEU A 396 2.27 1.97 -23.27
N ALA A 397 2.56 2.58 -22.12
CA ALA A 397 3.51 3.67 -21.97
C ALA A 397 4.67 3.26 -21.05
N LEU A 398 5.90 3.54 -21.48
CA LEU A 398 7.10 3.38 -20.65
C LEU A 398 7.24 4.59 -19.73
N ILE A 399 7.36 4.34 -18.43
CA ILE A 399 7.47 5.36 -17.37
C ILE A 399 8.94 5.56 -16.95
N ALA A 400 9.66 4.47 -16.74
CA ALA A 400 11.08 4.47 -16.42
C ALA A 400 11.75 3.22 -17.00
N GLN A 401 13.05 3.30 -17.32
CA GLN A 401 13.82 2.15 -17.78
C GLN A 401 15.19 2.14 -17.12
N GLU A 402 15.69 0.95 -16.87
CA GLU A 402 17.06 0.70 -16.45
C GLU A 402 18.06 1.25 -17.48
N GLY A 403 19.18 1.75 -16.99
CA GLY A 403 20.23 2.39 -17.77
C GLY A 403 19.93 3.84 -18.16
N HIS A 404 18.68 4.30 -18.06
CA HIS A 404 18.34 5.70 -18.30
C HIS A 404 18.60 6.58 -17.08
N ILE A 405 18.96 7.84 -17.36
CA ILE A 405 19.19 8.86 -16.34
C ILE A 405 17.95 8.99 -15.46
N ALA A 406 18.16 8.88 -14.16
CA ALA A 406 17.11 9.08 -13.18
C ALA A 406 16.76 10.57 -13.09
N PRO A 407 15.49 10.97 -13.29
CA PRO A 407 15.08 12.37 -13.18
C PRO A 407 15.45 12.99 -11.83
N ASP A 408 15.71 14.30 -11.82
CA ASP A 408 16.04 15.09 -10.64
C ASP A 408 17.31 14.64 -9.87
N THR A 409 18.24 13.93 -10.53
CA THR A 409 19.52 13.47 -9.92
C THR A 409 20.78 14.23 -10.36
N GLY A 410 20.63 15.36 -11.05
CA GLY A 410 21.76 16.14 -11.56
C GLY A 410 22.43 15.55 -12.82
N GLY A 411 21.86 14.50 -13.40
CA GLY A 411 22.24 13.99 -14.72
C GLY A 411 23.35 12.93 -14.75
N SER A 412 23.89 12.51 -13.60
CA SER A 412 24.96 11.51 -13.52
C SER A 412 24.51 10.13 -13.02
N ALA A 413 23.35 10.05 -12.38
CA ALA A 413 22.79 8.80 -11.88
C ALA A 413 21.79 8.22 -12.88
N HIS A 414 21.82 6.90 -13.07
CA HIS A 414 20.85 6.15 -13.86
C HIS A 414 20.19 5.06 -13.02
N PHE A 415 19.00 4.63 -13.42
CA PHE A 415 18.34 3.49 -12.80
C PHE A 415 19.10 2.19 -13.08
N THR A 416 19.32 1.38 -12.05
CA THR A 416 19.95 0.05 -12.17
C THR A 416 19.03 -1.09 -11.74
N ALA A 417 17.95 -0.79 -11.01
CA ALA A 417 16.91 -1.76 -10.69
C ALA A 417 15.65 -1.04 -10.18
N PHE A 418 14.47 -1.57 -10.50
CA PHE A 418 13.18 -1.10 -9.98
C PHE A 418 12.69 -1.97 -8.83
N GLY A 419 13.48 -2.06 -7.76
CA GLY A 419 13.18 -2.87 -6.56
C GLY A 419 13.12 -4.38 -6.84
N PHE A 420 13.54 -5.21 -5.89
CA PHE A 420 13.43 -6.67 -6.04
C PHE A 420 12.08 -7.22 -5.57
N THR A 421 11.21 -6.38 -5.00
CA THR A 421 10.00 -6.79 -4.30
C THR A 421 8.85 -5.76 -4.42
N SER A 422 8.17 -5.71 -5.57
CA SER A 422 6.80 -5.15 -5.69
C SER A 422 6.59 -3.64 -5.42
N GLU A 423 7.64 -2.81 -5.33
CA GLU A 423 7.57 -1.43 -4.82
C GLU A 423 6.98 -0.41 -5.81
N ILE A 424 5.93 -0.76 -6.57
CA ILE A 424 5.17 0.20 -7.37
C ILE A 424 3.79 0.43 -6.74
N VAL A 425 3.34 1.67 -6.75
CA VAL A 425 1.98 2.04 -6.33
C VAL A 425 1.35 2.84 -7.44
N LEU A 426 0.18 2.41 -7.91
CA LEU A 426 -0.64 3.13 -8.89
C LEU A 426 -1.87 3.71 -8.18
N ASN A 427 -1.98 5.03 -8.16
CA ASN A 427 -3.14 5.67 -7.54
C ASN A 427 -4.38 5.67 -8.45
N SER A 428 -5.56 5.94 -7.89
CA SER A 428 -6.85 5.98 -8.60
C SER A 428 -6.85 6.99 -9.74
N ILE A 429 -5.96 7.98 -9.68
CA ILE A 429 -5.83 8.98 -10.74
C ILE A 429 -4.78 8.66 -11.81
N GLY A 430 -4.22 7.45 -11.78
CA GLY A 430 -3.31 6.93 -12.82
C GLY A 430 -1.88 7.44 -12.71
N ARG A 431 -1.50 7.99 -11.56
CA ARG A 431 -0.12 8.38 -11.25
C ARG A 431 0.58 7.26 -10.48
N LEU A 432 1.86 7.12 -10.73
CA LEU A 432 2.68 6.06 -10.18
C LEU A 432 3.76 6.59 -9.25
N ALA A 433 4.06 5.84 -8.19
CA ALA A 433 5.22 6.04 -7.31
C ALA A 433 6.00 4.74 -7.14
N PHE A 434 7.32 4.83 -7.00
CA PHE A 434 8.19 3.66 -6.87
C PHE A 434 9.53 3.95 -6.17
N LEU A 435 10.12 2.90 -5.58
CA LEU A 435 11.53 2.88 -5.17
C LEU A 435 12.40 2.36 -6.32
N ALA A 436 13.57 2.95 -6.52
CA ALA A 436 14.56 2.39 -7.44
C ALA A 436 15.99 2.49 -6.89
N THR A 437 16.84 1.59 -7.40
CA THR A 437 18.28 1.61 -7.19
C THR A 437 18.95 2.41 -8.31
N LEU A 438 19.98 3.15 -7.93
CA LEU A 438 20.77 4.00 -8.80
C LEU A 438 22.18 3.44 -8.98
N GLY A 439 22.76 3.75 -10.13
CA GLY A 439 24.19 3.60 -10.42
C GLY A 439 24.71 4.82 -11.18
N GLY A 440 25.98 4.78 -11.54
CA GLY A 440 26.63 5.86 -12.29
C GLY A 440 27.62 6.67 -11.46
N ASN A 441 28.15 7.75 -12.05
CA ASN A 441 29.20 8.54 -11.43
C ASN A 441 28.67 9.30 -10.20
N GLY A 442 29.38 9.21 -9.08
CA GLY A 442 28.96 9.79 -7.80
C GLY A 442 27.91 8.98 -7.04
N VAL A 443 27.53 7.79 -7.53
CA VAL A 443 26.63 6.86 -6.82
C VAL A 443 27.44 5.81 -6.05
N ASN A 444 27.15 5.61 -4.78
CA ASN A 444 27.76 4.62 -3.90
C ASN A 444 26.71 3.99 -2.97
N SER A 445 27.11 3.06 -2.09
CA SER A 445 26.20 2.33 -1.19
C SER A 445 25.47 3.18 -0.15
N PHE A 446 25.76 4.47 -0.04
CA PHE A 446 25.12 5.40 0.90
C PHE A 446 24.19 6.40 0.20
N ASN A 447 24.06 6.32 -1.13
CA ASN A 447 23.20 7.21 -1.91
C ASN A 447 22.58 6.52 -3.13
N ASN A 448 22.50 5.18 -3.13
CA ASN A 448 22.08 4.41 -4.29
C ASN A 448 20.59 4.06 -4.29
N ARG A 449 19.78 4.53 -3.34
CA ARG A 449 18.33 4.38 -3.40
C ARG A 449 17.61 5.71 -3.40
N GLY A 450 16.48 5.76 -4.11
CA GLY A 450 15.57 6.89 -4.11
C GLY A 450 14.13 6.49 -4.35
N ILE A 451 13.21 7.39 -4.03
CA ILE A 451 11.77 7.25 -4.26
C ILE A 451 11.36 8.30 -5.29
N TRP A 452 10.68 7.88 -6.35
CA TRP A 452 10.12 8.76 -7.38
C TRP A 452 8.60 8.65 -7.43
N ALA A 453 7.94 9.72 -7.86
CA ALA A 453 6.52 9.71 -8.16
C ALA A 453 6.17 10.65 -9.32
N GLU A 454 5.13 10.31 -10.08
CA GLU A 454 4.56 11.18 -11.13
C GLU A 454 3.87 12.40 -10.49
N ASP A 455 4.23 13.60 -10.96
CA ASP A 455 3.49 14.82 -10.65
C ASP A 455 2.18 14.93 -11.46
N MET A 456 1.43 16.02 -11.28
CA MET A 456 0.16 16.24 -11.98
C MET A 456 0.28 16.29 -13.51
N SER A 457 1.49 16.52 -14.05
CA SER A 457 1.75 16.50 -15.49
C SER A 457 2.21 15.13 -16.00
N GLY A 458 2.32 14.12 -15.12
CA GLY A 458 2.87 12.81 -15.46
C GLY A 458 4.40 12.78 -15.50
N GLN A 459 5.09 13.82 -15.04
CA GLN A 459 6.54 13.83 -14.98
C GLN A 459 7.04 13.18 -13.69
N LEU A 460 8.05 12.32 -13.79
CA LEU A 460 8.70 11.72 -12.63
C LEU A 460 9.51 12.75 -11.87
N ARG A 461 9.25 12.84 -10.56
CA ARG A 461 9.95 13.72 -9.62
C ARG A 461 10.61 12.90 -8.53
N LEU A 462 11.84 13.24 -8.19
CA LEU A 462 12.51 12.66 -7.03
C LEU A 462 11.87 13.19 -5.74
N ILE A 463 11.43 12.28 -4.88
CA ILE A 463 10.82 12.61 -3.59
C ILE A 463 11.89 12.70 -2.51
N VAL A 464 12.72 11.67 -2.41
CA VAL A 464 13.83 11.57 -1.45
C VAL A 464 14.83 10.54 -1.95
N ARG A 465 16.11 10.77 -1.65
CA ARG A 465 17.23 9.86 -1.94
C ARG A 465 18.06 9.63 -0.68
N GLU A 466 18.68 8.45 -0.57
CA GLU A 466 19.76 8.23 0.40
C GLU A 466 20.88 9.26 0.17
N GLY A 467 21.43 9.77 1.27
CA GLY A 467 22.39 10.88 1.26
C GLY A 467 21.76 12.28 1.26
N ASP A 468 20.45 12.41 1.02
CA ASP A 468 19.76 13.69 1.17
C ASP A 468 19.71 14.13 2.64
N VAL A 469 19.67 15.45 2.86
CA VAL A 469 19.45 16.03 4.18
C VAL A 469 17.96 16.35 4.32
N LEU A 470 17.28 15.65 5.23
CA LEU A 470 15.88 15.86 5.53
C LEU A 470 15.72 16.70 6.80
N GLN A 471 14.82 17.69 6.76
CA GLN A 471 14.40 18.39 7.97
C GLN A 471 13.34 17.54 8.70
N VAL A 472 13.67 17.02 9.87
CA VAL A 472 12.78 16.15 10.67
C VAL A 472 12.03 16.92 11.75
N GLY A 473 12.43 18.16 12.03
CA GLY A 473 11.79 19.10 12.94
C GLY A 473 12.32 20.52 12.76
N PRO A 474 11.76 21.55 13.42
CA PRO A 474 12.25 22.92 13.31
C PRO A 474 13.75 23.04 13.66
N GLY A 475 14.59 23.30 12.66
CA GLY A 475 16.05 23.36 12.83
C GLY A 475 16.77 22.01 12.98
N ASP A 476 16.06 20.88 12.99
CA ASP A 476 16.64 19.53 13.09
C ASP A 476 16.75 18.91 11.69
N PHE A 477 17.99 18.74 11.22
CA PHE A 477 18.33 18.24 9.89
C PHE A 477 19.17 16.98 10.00
N ARG A 478 18.76 15.92 9.31
CA ARG A 478 19.42 14.60 9.37
C ARG A 478 19.68 14.05 7.98
N THR A 479 20.81 13.36 7.83
CA THR A 479 21.20 12.75 6.56
C THR A 479 20.58 11.36 6.45
N VAL A 480 19.81 11.13 5.39
CA VAL A 480 19.17 9.85 5.09
C VAL A 480 20.23 8.78 4.84
N SER A 481 20.19 7.69 5.60
CA SER A 481 21.09 6.53 5.46
C SER A 481 20.39 5.29 4.87
N GLY A 482 19.06 5.28 4.86
CA GLY A 482 18.28 4.17 4.32
C GLY A 482 16.85 4.59 4.02
N LEU A 483 16.27 4.03 2.94
CA LEU A 483 14.88 4.23 2.56
C LEU A 483 14.12 2.91 2.46
N ASN A 484 12.88 2.91 2.96
CA ASN A 484 11.89 1.88 2.66
C ASN A 484 10.61 2.55 2.15
N PHE A 485 10.06 2.00 1.07
CA PHE A 485 8.82 2.46 0.46
C PHE A 485 7.86 1.29 0.39
N GLN A 486 6.66 1.45 0.94
CA GLN A 486 5.69 0.38 0.90
C GLN A 486 4.92 0.42 -0.42
N GLY A 487 5.47 -0.27 -1.43
CA GLY A 487 4.73 -0.62 -2.63
C GLY A 487 4.46 -2.11 -2.63
N ASN A 488 3.18 -2.48 -2.55
CA ASN A 488 2.70 -3.79 -2.94
C ASN A 488 1.17 -3.71 -3.06
N GLY A 489 0.66 -3.04 -4.08
CA GLY A 489 -0.79 -2.95 -4.31
C GLY A 489 -1.24 -1.75 -5.14
N GLY A 490 -2.43 -1.89 -5.70
CA GLY A 490 -3.18 -0.79 -6.29
C GLY A 490 -4.08 -0.10 -5.26
N ILE A 491 -4.44 1.17 -5.48
CA ILE A 491 -5.48 1.79 -4.63
C ILE A 491 -6.80 1.04 -4.81
N GLY A 492 -7.36 0.57 -3.69
CA GLY A 492 -8.60 -0.20 -3.66
C GLY A 492 -8.41 -1.70 -3.39
N ASP A 493 -7.19 -2.18 -3.17
CA ASP A 493 -6.89 -3.60 -2.93
C ASP A 493 -6.60 -3.93 -1.44
N SER A 494 -6.73 -2.90 -0.59
CA SER A 494 -6.50 -2.83 0.86
C SER A 494 -5.10 -3.24 1.33
N ARG A 495 -4.13 -3.34 0.40
CA ARG A 495 -2.72 -3.48 0.76
C ARG A 495 -2.15 -2.11 1.14
N PRO A 496 -1.10 -2.08 1.99
CA PRO A 496 -0.51 -0.81 2.40
C PRO A 496 -0.01 0.00 1.19
N ILE A 497 -0.38 1.27 1.11
CA ILE A 497 0.00 2.15 0.01
C ILE A 497 0.99 3.20 0.49
N GLY A 498 2.13 3.32 -0.17
CA GLY A 498 3.07 4.44 0.01
C GLY A 498 2.66 5.70 -0.77
N PHE A 499 1.58 5.66 -1.57
CA PHE A 499 1.17 6.77 -2.42
C PHE A 499 -0.36 6.87 -2.53
N ASN A 500 -0.91 8.07 -2.31
CA ASN A 500 -2.37 8.30 -2.34
C ASN A 500 -2.85 9.14 -3.54
N ASP A 501 -4.16 9.30 -3.65
CA ASP A 501 -4.80 10.06 -4.74
C ASP A 501 -4.50 11.57 -4.70
N ARG A 502 -4.22 12.10 -3.50
CA ARG A 502 -3.75 13.48 -3.35
C ARG A 502 -2.33 13.67 -3.86
N GLY A 503 -1.57 12.60 -4.08
CA GLY A 503 -0.17 12.65 -4.49
C GLY A 503 0.79 12.77 -3.33
N GLN A 504 0.36 12.42 -2.12
CA GLN A 504 1.22 12.34 -0.96
C GLN A 504 1.97 11.00 -0.98
N VAL A 505 3.26 11.03 -0.63
CA VAL A 505 4.15 9.87 -0.66
C VAL A 505 4.62 9.57 0.76
N ALA A 506 4.19 8.46 1.35
CA ALA A 506 4.68 7.96 2.63
C ALA A 506 5.91 7.08 2.46
N PHE A 507 6.90 7.27 3.31
CA PHE A 507 8.11 6.49 3.32
C PHE A 507 8.70 6.39 4.73
N PHE A 508 9.48 5.34 4.96
CA PHE A 508 10.33 5.22 6.13
C PHE A 508 11.76 5.62 5.78
N ALA A 509 12.37 6.43 6.64
CA ALA A 509 13.77 6.81 6.51
C ALA A 509 14.56 6.44 7.76
N GLY A 510 15.72 5.81 7.56
CA GLY A 510 16.80 5.74 8.55
C GLY A 510 17.80 6.88 8.33
N PHE A 511 18.50 7.29 9.39
CA PHE A 511 19.46 8.38 9.34
C PHE A 511 20.86 7.95 9.80
N THR A 512 21.89 8.73 9.44
CA THR A 512 23.29 8.42 9.76
C THR A 512 23.62 8.51 11.26
N ASP A 513 22.78 9.18 12.05
CA ASP A 513 22.87 9.26 13.50
C ASP A 513 22.24 8.05 14.22
N GLY A 514 21.71 7.08 13.47
CA GLY A 514 21.05 5.88 13.98
C GLY A 514 19.55 6.06 14.26
N SER A 515 19.01 7.28 14.12
CA SER A 515 17.59 7.52 14.25
C SER A 515 16.80 7.04 13.02
N SER A 516 15.49 6.87 13.17
CA SER A 516 14.61 6.49 12.06
C SER A 516 13.17 6.93 12.29
N GLY A 517 12.35 6.95 11.24
CA GLY A 517 10.97 7.43 11.34
C GLY A 517 10.14 7.27 10.08
N PHE A 518 8.84 7.57 10.20
CA PHE A 518 7.92 7.69 9.06
C PHE A 518 7.69 9.14 8.69
N PHE A 519 7.62 9.37 7.39
CA PHE A 519 7.48 10.68 6.78
C PHE A 519 6.46 10.64 5.66
N VAL A 520 5.82 11.77 5.39
CA VAL A 520 4.94 11.92 4.23
C VAL A 520 5.35 13.16 3.45
N SER A 521 5.57 13.01 2.14
CA SER A 521 5.91 14.12 1.25
C SER A 521 4.71 14.58 0.43
N ASP A 522 4.54 15.89 0.33
CA ASP A 522 3.57 16.56 -0.54
C ASP A 522 4.23 17.12 -1.81
N SER A 523 5.48 16.73 -2.12
CA SER A 523 6.25 17.29 -3.24
C SER A 523 5.58 17.17 -4.61
N VAL A 524 4.73 16.15 -4.78
CA VAL A 524 3.91 15.92 -5.98
C VAL A 524 2.41 15.93 -5.67
N ALA A 525 2.03 16.43 -4.49
CA ALA A 525 0.64 16.50 -4.09
C ALA A 525 -0.12 17.58 -4.89
N VAL A 526 -1.42 17.38 -5.04
CA VAL A 526 -2.33 18.41 -5.54
C VAL A 526 -2.39 19.50 -4.47
N PRO A 527 -2.03 20.76 -4.77
CA PRO A 527 -2.13 21.84 -3.80
C PRO A 527 -3.56 21.94 -3.30
N GLU A 528 -3.75 21.97 -1.99
CA GLU A 528 -5.04 22.31 -1.41
C GLU A 528 -5.44 23.68 -1.97
N SER A 529 -6.51 23.73 -2.77
CA SER A 529 -6.84 24.97 -3.46
C SER A 529 -7.07 26.07 -2.42
N PRO A 530 -6.47 27.27 -2.57
CA PRO A 530 -6.67 28.40 -1.64
C PRO A 530 -8.15 28.79 -1.47
N THR A 531 -9.01 28.32 -2.37
CA THR A 531 -10.46 28.52 -2.34
C THR A 531 -11.15 27.82 -1.16
N ALA A 532 -10.62 26.69 -0.64
CA ALA A 532 -11.18 26.03 0.54
C ALA A 532 -10.97 26.86 1.82
N VAL A 533 -9.81 27.51 1.94
CA VAL A 533 -9.48 28.43 3.04
C VAL A 533 -10.27 29.74 2.92
N LEU A 534 -10.45 30.26 1.70
CA LEU A 534 -11.27 31.46 1.47
C LEU A 534 -12.77 31.23 1.77
N ALA A 535 -13.31 30.04 1.46
CA ALA A 535 -14.71 29.69 1.76
C ALA A 535 -14.96 29.55 3.28
N ALA A 536 -13.99 29.01 4.02
CA ALA A 536 -14.05 28.94 5.48
C ALA A 536 -13.99 30.34 6.13
N LEU A 537 -13.20 31.26 5.57
CA LEU A 537 -13.14 32.66 6.01
C LEU A 537 -14.38 33.48 5.64
N MET A 538 -15.04 33.20 4.50
CA MET A 538 -16.28 33.86 4.11
C MET A 538 -17.50 33.42 4.92
N CYS A 539 -17.49 32.21 5.49
CA CYS A 539 -18.57 31.75 6.38
C CYS A 539 -18.50 32.33 7.80
N LEU A 540 -17.43 33.06 8.15
CA LEU A 540 -17.24 33.69 9.47
C LEU A 540 -17.51 35.21 9.47
N ALA A 541 -17.96 35.81 8.37
CA ALA A 541 -18.34 37.23 8.35
C ALA A 541 -19.76 37.41 8.92
N PRO A 542 -19.96 38.15 10.03
CA PRO A 542 -21.30 38.41 10.54
C PRO A 542 -22.05 39.34 9.59
N SER A 543 -23.24 38.89 9.14
CA SER A 543 -24.17 39.65 8.31
C SER A 543 -24.66 40.90 9.05
N ALA A 544 -24.07 42.05 8.74
CA ALA A 544 -24.45 43.33 9.34
C ALA A 544 -24.60 44.45 8.29
N VAL A 545 -25.63 44.38 7.42
CA VAL A 545 -26.28 45.60 6.89
C VAL A 545 -27.76 45.30 6.62
N GLY A 546 -28.62 45.87 7.46
CA GLY A 546 -30.08 45.82 7.30
C GLY A 546 -30.77 46.84 8.20
N ARG A 547 -30.40 48.11 8.12
CA ARG A 547 -31.17 49.20 8.76
C ARG A 547 -32.10 49.86 7.76
N ARG A 548 -33.39 49.59 7.98
CA ARG A 548 -34.57 50.19 7.35
C ARG A 548 -34.53 51.72 7.41
N TRP A 549 -34.78 52.37 6.27
CA TRP A 549 -35.23 53.76 6.22
C TRP A 549 -36.76 53.78 6.33
N GLY A 550 -37.26 54.39 7.40
CA GLY A 550 -38.68 54.63 7.64
C GLY A 550 -38.92 56.10 7.98
N SER A 551 -39.49 56.81 7.01
CA SER A 551 -40.17 58.11 7.03
C SER A 551 -40.30 58.88 8.36
N VAL A 552 -39.78 60.11 8.40
CA VAL A 552 -40.23 61.17 9.32
C VAL A 552 -41.10 62.15 8.54
N SER A 553 -42.35 62.28 8.97
CA SER A 553 -43.33 63.27 8.48
C SER A 553 -43.17 64.56 9.30
N CYS A 554 -42.97 65.71 8.66
CA CYS A 554 -43.14 67.03 9.27
C CYS A 554 -44.55 67.57 8.96
N ARG A 555 -45.35 67.81 10.01
CA ARG A 555 -46.49 68.76 10.06
C ARG A 555 -45.89 70.17 10.21
N ASN A 556 -46.17 71.20 9.40
CA ASN A 556 -47.40 71.94 9.01
C ASN A 556 -47.42 73.37 9.62
N VAL A 557 -47.95 74.30 8.80
CA VAL A 557 -48.38 75.70 9.06
C VAL A 557 -47.21 76.71 9.08
N SER A 558 -47.13 77.70 8.18
CA SER A 558 -48.14 78.70 7.75
C SER A 558 -47.97 79.13 6.30
#